data_AF-A0ABD0R041-F1
#
_entry.id   AF-A0ABD0R041-F1
#
_cell.length_a   1.000
_cell.length_b   1.000
_cell.length_c   1.000
_cell.angle_alpha   90.00
_cell.angle_beta   90.00
_cell.angle_gamma   90.00
#
_symmetry.space_group_name_H-M   'P 1'
#
loop_
_entity.id
_entity.type
_entity.pdbx_description
1 polymer ?
#
loop_
_entity_poly.entity_id
_entity_poly.type
_entity_poly.pdbx_seq_one_letter_code
_entity_poly.pdbx_strand_id
1 'polypeptide(L)' 'TVELGPGQRITLKVTFKPYKIGPKKLVANFDCCTFRDIKSSVDINVRPSTSRLGFLSFSR' A
#
# COMPACT_ATOMS: atom_id res chain seq x y z
N THR A 1 -18.17 13.92 2.59
CA THR A 1 -17.80 13.09 1.44
C THR A 1 -17.15 13.98 0.41
N VAL A 2 -16.09 13.52 -0.27
CA VAL A 2 -15.50 14.30 -1.37
C VAL A 2 -16.33 13.99 -2.61
N GLU A 3 -17.02 15.00 -3.13
CA GLU A 3 -17.74 14.92 -4.41
C GLU A 3 -16.71 15.03 -5.56
N LEU A 4 -16.81 14.14 -6.55
CA LEU A 4 -15.94 14.15 -7.72
C LEU A 4 -16.75 14.49 -8.96
N GLY A 5 -16.44 15.65 -9.55
CA GLY A 5 -16.99 16.03 -10.84
C GLY A 5 -16.34 15.27 -12.01
N PRO A 6 -16.96 15.30 -13.22
CA PRO A 6 -16.38 14.70 -14.41
C PRO A 6 -14.96 15.21 -14.69
N GLY A 7 -14.03 14.29 -14.99
CA GLY A 7 -12.64 14.62 -15.30
C GLY A 7 -11.76 14.99 -14.09
N GLN A 8 -12.33 15.07 -12.88
CA GLN A 8 -11.56 15.32 -11.66
C GLN A 8 -10.91 14.05 -11.12
N ARG A 9 -9.83 14.23 -10.35
CA ARG A 9 -9.07 13.14 -9.73
C ARG A 9 -8.97 13.35 -8.23
N ILE A 10 -9.24 12.30 -7.47
CA ILE A 10 -8.92 12.21 -6.04
C ILE A 10 -7.63 11.41 -5.83
N THR A 11 -6.82 11.83 -4.86
CA THR A 11 -5.65 11.09 -4.39
C THR A 11 -5.68 11.02 -2.87
N LEU A 12 -5.66 9.80 -2.32
CA LEU A 12 -5.62 9.57 -0.88
C LEU A 12 -4.22 9.09 -0.48
N LYS A 13 -3.64 9.72 0.55
CA LYS A 13 -2.40 9.26 1.18
C LYS A 13 -2.75 8.53 2.47
N VAL A 14 -2.44 7.24 2.53
CA VAL A 14 -2.63 6.41 3.73
C VAL A 14 -1.25 6.06 4.28
N THR A 15 -0.99 6.44 5.54
CA THR A 15 0.25 6.11 6.23
C THR A 15 0.02 4.93 7.17
N PHE A 16 0.82 3.88 7.03
CA PHE A 16 0.77 2.71 7.91
C PHE A 16 2.17 2.11 8.08
N LYS A 17 2.36 1.33 9.16
CA LYS A 17 3.60 0.59 9.41
C LYS A 17 3.37 -0.89 9.11
N PRO A 18 4.09 -1.48 8.13
CA PRO A 18 4.02 -2.92 7.90
C PRO A 18 4.42 -3.70 9.17
N TYR A 19 3.68 -4.78 9.47
CA TYR A 19 3.89 -5.58 10.68
C TYR A 19 4.48 -6.98 10.41
N LYS A 20 4.57 -7.38 9.14
CA LYS A 20 5.14 -8.67 8.70
C LYS A 20 6.10 -8.45 7.54
N ILE A 21 7.28 -9.06 7.63
CA ILE A 21 8.29 -9.06 6.56
C ILE A 21 7.90 -9.97 5.40
N GLY A 22 8.63 -9.86 4.29
CA GLY A 22 8.51 -10.67 3.09
C GLY A 22 7.44 -10.19 2.10
N PRO A 23 7.13 -11.00 1.07
CA PRO A 23 6.15 -10.67 0.05
C PRO A 23 4.75 -10.41 0.64
N LYS A 24 4.12 -9.33 0.21
CA LYS A 24 2.76 -8.89 0.58
C LYS A 24 2.08 -8.28 -0.64
N LYS A 25 0.75 -8.23 -0.60
CA LYS A 25 -0.07 -7.57 -1.61
C LYS A 25 -0.90 -6.48 -0.93
N LEU A 26 -0.73 -5.23 -1.35
CA LEU A 26 -1.58 -4.12 -0.96
C LEU A 26 -2.73 -4.03 -1.96
N VAL A 27 -3.96 -4.01 -1.47
CA VAL A 27 -5.18 -3.97 -2.29
C VAL A 27 -5.93 -2.68 -1.98
N ALA A 28 -6.41 -2.01 -3.02
CA ALA A 28 -7.29 -0.87 -2.92
C ALA A 28 -8.64 -1.22 -3.58
N ASN A 29 -9.72 -0.85 -2.90
CA ASN A 29 -11.08 -0.96 -3.39
C ASN A 29 -11.72 0.42 -3.39
N PHE A 30 -12.42 0.76 -4.47
CA PHE A 30 -13.14 2.01 -4.62
C PHE A 30 -14.57 1.74 -5.04
N ASP A 31 -15.50 2.35 -4.30
CA ASP A 31 -16.93 2.33 -4.57
C ASP A 31 -17.52 3.74 -4.39
N CYS A 32 -18.47 4.10 -5.26
CA CYS A 32 -19.37 5.22 -5.09
C CYS A 32 -20.80 4.82 -5.51
N CYS A 33 -21.73 5.79 -5.52
CA CYS A 33 -23.12 5.53 -5.88
C CYS A 33 -23.28 4.90 -7.28
N THR A 34 -22.44 5.31 -8.23
CA THR A 34 -22.50 4.92 -9.66
C THR A 34 -21.46 3.87 -10.04
N PHE A 35 -20.20 4.08 -9.65
CA PHE A 35 -19.09 3.18 -9.99
C PHE A 35 -18.79 2.28 -8.80
N ARG A 36 -18.89 0.96 -9.00
CA ARG A 36 -18.68 -0.04 -7.96
C ARG A 36 -17.67 -1.08 -8.41
N ASP A 37 -17.10 -1.78 -7.44
CA ASP A 37 -16.17 -2.88 -7.64
C ASP A 37 -14.88 -2.51 -8.40
N ILE A 38 -14.43 -1.26 -8.28
CA ILE A 38 -13.15 -0.83 -8.89
C ILE A 38 -12.01 -1.23 -7.95
N LYS A 39 -11.20 -2.21 -8.39
CA LYS A 39 -10.11 -2.79 -7.61
C LYS A 39 -8.75 -2.56 -8.25
N SER A 40 -7.74 -2.44 -7.41
CA SER A 40 -6.34 -2.43 -7.82
C SER A 40 -5.47 -3.08 -6.76
N SER A 41 -4.29 -3.56 -7.16
CA SER A 41 -3.33 -4.13 -6.22
C SER A 41 -1.89 -3.84 -6.62
N VAL A 42 -1.00 -3.83 -5.64
CA VAL A 42 0.44 -3.76 -5.83
C VAL A 42 1.15 -4.79 -4.94
N ASP A 43 2.11 -5.50 -5.51
CA ASP A 43 2.97 -6.41 -4.77
C ASP A 43 4.12 -5.64 -4.11
N ILE A 44 4.33 -5.89 -2.83
CA ILE A 44 5.30 -5.20 -1.98
C ILE A 44 6.13 -6.25 -1.24
N ASN A 45 7.46 -6.15 -1.32
CA ASN A 45 8.33 -6.96 -0.47
C ASN A 45 8.76 -6.16 0.77
N VAL A 46 8.21 -6.50 1.93
CA VAL A 46 8.49 -5.80 3.19
C VAL A 46 9.83 -6.25 3.75
N ARG A 47 10.76 -5.31 3.88
CA ARG A 47 12.10 -5.57 4.43
C ARG A 47 12.09 -5.44 5.97
N PRO A 48 12.95 -6.20 6.68
CA PRO A 48 13.17 -5.98 8.11
C PRO A 48 13.59 -4.53 8.39
N SER A 49 13.15 -3.98 9.53
CA SER A 49 13.68 -2.69 10.00
C SER A 49 15.14 -2.90 10.38
N THR A 50 16.05 -2.35 9.58
CA THR A 50 17.47 -2.35 9.90
C THR A 50 17.72 -1.44 11.11
N SER A 51 17.75 -2.02 12.32
CA SER A 51 18.54 -1.45 13.39
C SER A 51 20.01 -1.50 12.94
N ARG A 52 20.73 -0.38 12.99
CA ARG A 52 22.12 -0.22 12.49
C ARG A 52 23.16 -1.15 13.13
N LEU A 53 22.74 -2.10 13.97
CA LEU A 53 23.58 -3.09 14.65
C LEU A 53 23.58 -4.48 13.98
N GLY A 54 22.76 -4.71 12.94
CA GLY A 54 22.53 -6.06 12.38
C GLY A 54 23.23 -6.38 11.05
N PHE A 55 23.99 -5.46 10.44
CA PHE A 55 24.59 -5.66 9.11
C PHE A 55 25.79 -6.64 9.07
N LEU A 56 26.11 -7.33 10.17
CA LEU A 56 27.21 -8.32 10.22
C LEU A 56 26.79 -9.77 10.00
N SER A 57 25.53 -10.07 9.66
CA SER A 57 25.17 -11.44 9.31
C SER A 57 24.13 -11.42 8.21
N PHE A 58 24.57 -11.71 6.99
CA PHE A 58 24.00 -12.69 6.06
C PHE A 58 24.78 -12.59 4.74
N SER A 59 26.04 -13.02 4.79
CA SER A 59 26.72 -13.58 3.62
C SER A 59 26.75 -15.08 3.79
N ARG A 60 25.90 -15.78 3.05
CA ARG A 60 26.12 -17.14 2.58
C ARG A 60 25.46 -17.28 1.22
#